data_AF-A0A533XH84-F1
#
_entry.id   AF-A0A533XH84-F1
#
_cell.length_a   1.000
_cell.length_b   1.000
_cell.length_c   1.000
_cell.angle_alpha   90.00
_cell.angle_beta   90.00
_cell.angle_gamma   90.00
#
_symmetry.space_group_name_H-M   'P 1'
#
loop_
_entity.id
_entity.type
_entity.pdbx_description
1 polymer ?
#
loop_
_entity_poly.entity_id
_entity_poly.type
_entity_poly.pdbx_seq_one_letter_code
_entity_poly.pdbx_strand_id
1 'polypeptide(L)'
;MQTLLAGYSKTDYGARFGASSIGGVEEFGSRFPTASYADLSAQRTIPSGRLIPMSLSTSTGSVSLSMALPSGVAASLRASTGTGSLTRDLPGFSISQDTRGSLLAATGDPGSASQSFTMTASAGTGSVDLVVASG
;
A
#
# COMPACT_ATOMS: atom_id res chain seq x y z
N MET A 1 2.69 13.31 21.44
CA MET A 1 2.92 11.86 21.61
C MET A 1 1.68 11.05 21.98
N GLN A 2 0.67 11.59 22.67
CA GLN A 2 -0.53 10.82 23.05
C GLN A 2 -1.38 10.33 21.86
N THR A 3 -1.43 11.05 20.74
CA THR A 3 -2.29 10.71 19.59
C THR A 3 -1.80 9.48 18.81
N LEU A 4 -0.49 9.21 18.78
CA LEU A 4 0.07 8.04 18.10
C LEU A 4 -0.20 6.74 18.86
N LEU A 5 -0.11 6.77 20.20
CA LEU A 5 -0.34 5.60 21.06
C LEU A 5 -1.79 5.10 21.01
N ALA A 6 -2.76 6.03 20.96
CA ALA A 6 -4.19 5.70 20.90
C ALA A 6 -4.62 5.04 19.58
N GLY A 7 -3.92 5.34 18.48
CA GLY A 7 -4.11 4.65 17.19
C GLY A 7 -3.41 3.29 17.16
N TYR A 8 -2.23 3.20 17.76
CA TYR A 8 -1.42 1.99 17.76
C TYR A 8 -2.02 0.84 18.59
N SER A 9 -2.69 1.16 19.70
CA SER A 9 -3.38 0.17 20.56
C SER A 9 -4.53 -0.57 19.91
N LYS A 10 -5.01 -0.10 18.75
CA LYS A 10 -6.07 -0.74 17.96
C LYS A 10 -5.53 -1.71 16.91
N THR A 11 -4.22 -1.85 16.79
CA THR A 11 -3.59 -2.83 15.88
C THR A 11 -3.35 -4.15 16.62
N ASP A 12 -3.39 -5.29 15.92
CA ASP A 12 -3.04 -6.59 16.50
C ASP A 12 -1.66 -6.57 17.17
N TYR A 13 -0.71 -5.83 16.61
CA TYR A 13 0.61 -5.66 17.21
C TYR A 13 0.54 -4.87 18.52
N GLY A 14 -0.14 -3.72 18.55
CA GLY A 14 -0.30 -2.93 19.77
C GLY A 14 -1.06 -3.68 20.87
N ALA A 15 -2.05 -4.50 20.50
CA ALA A 15 -2.78 -5.36 21.43
C ALA A 15 -1.90 -6.46 22.04
N ARG A 16 -1.02 -7.09 21.25
CA ARG A 16 -0.06 -8.12 21.72
C ARG A 16 0.87 -7.64 22.83
N PHE A 17 1.15 -6.34 22.87
CA PHE A 17 2.05 -5.73 23.86
C PHE A 17 1.33 -4.79 24.85
N GLY A 18 -0.01 -4.82 24.90
CA GLY A 18 -0.79 -4.11 25.91
C GLY A 18 -0.77 -2.58 25.78
N ALA A 19 -0.76 -2.06 24.55
CA ALA A 19 -0.64 -0.63 24.27
C ALA A 19 -1.77 0.26 24.84
N SER A 20 -2.93 -0.32 25.14
CA SER A 20 -4.11 0.36 25.67
C SER A 20 -3.97 0.82 27.13
N SER A 21 -2.96 0.33 27.87
CA SER A 21 -2.78 0.59 29.31
C SER A 21 -1.46 1.26 29.66
N ILE A 22 -0.77 1.87 28.69
CA ILE A 22 0.54 2.51 28.90
C ILE A 22 0.36 3.91 29.49
N GLY A 23 0.94 4.15 30.67
CA GLY A 23 0.87 5.43 31.37
C GLY A 23 1.97 6.44 30.99
N GLY A 24 3.03 6.03 30.29
CA GLY A 24 4.14 6.90 29.92
C GLY A 24 5.21 6.28 29.00
N VAL A 25 6.18 7.10 28.57
CA VAL A 25 7.23 6.74 27.61
C VAL A 25 8.23 5.69 28.13
N GLU A 26 8.46 5.66 29.44
CA GLU A 26 9.35 4.67 30.08
C GLU A 26 8.71 3.28 30.09
N GLU A 27 7.41 3.20 30.38
CA GLU A 27 6.63 1.96 30.31
C GLU A 27 6.47 1.46 28.87
N PHE A 28 6.41 2.38 27.90
CA PHE A 28 6.45 2.05 26.47
C PHE A 28 7.78 1.38 26.09
N GLY A 29 8.93 1.98 26.45
CA GLY A 29 10.25 1.42 26.12
C GLY A 29 10.53 0.06 26.77
N SER A 30 9.91 -0.23 27.93
CA SER A 30 10.05 -1.53 28.60
C SER A 30 9.15 -2.63 28.01
N ARG A 31 7.99 -2.28 27.42
CA ARG A 31 7.01 -3.26 26.92
C ARG A 31 7.11 -3.50 25.42
N PHE A 32 7.58 -2.50 24.68
CA PHE A 32 7.70 -2.55 23.23
C PHE A 32 9.16 -2.75 22.89
N PRO A 33 9.56 -3.94 22.41
CA PRO A 33 10.92 -4.13 21.94
C PRO A 33 11.19 -3.13 20.82
N THR A 34 12.42 -2.61 20.76
CA THR A 34 12.88 -1.87 19.58
C THR A 34 12.92 -2.84 18.41
N ALA A 35 11.83 -2.89 17.65
CA ALA A 35 11.72 -3.79 16.51
C ALA A 35 12.68 -3.31 15.41
N SER A 36 13.51 -4.23 14.92
CA SER A 36 14.30 -3.96 13.73
C SER A 36 13.40 -4.00 12.50
N TYR A 37 13.85 -3.40 11.40
CA TYR A 37 13.13 -3.48 10.12
C TYR A 37 12.88 -4.95 9.69
N ALA A 38 13.80 -5.85 10.03
CA ALA A 38 13.67 -7.28 9.75
C ALA A 38 12.48 -7.91 10.50
N ASP A 39 12.25 -7.54 11.76
CA ASP A 39 11.15 -8.05 12.58
C ASP A 39 9.77 -7.58 12.07
N LEU A 40 9.71 -6.34 11.56
CA LEU A 40 8.50 -5.79 10.95
C LEU A 40 8.22 -6.38 9.57
N SER A 41 9.26 -6.75 8.82
CA SER A 41 9.10 -7.38 7.50
C SER A 41 8.45 -8.76 7.58
N ALA A 42 8.71 -9.52 8.65
CA ALA A 42 8.12 -10.83 8.90
C ALA A 42 6.63 -10.79 9.30
N GLN A 43 6.13 -9.63 9.74
CA GLN A 43 4.72 -9.44 10.11
C GLN A 43 3.86 -8.88 8.98
N ARG A 44 4.42 -8.70 7.79
CA ARG A 44 3.68 -8.28 6.61
C ARG A 44 2.90 -9.46 6.04
N THR A 45 2.00 -10.03 6.83
CA THR A 45 1.00 -10.97 6.35
C THR A 45 0.03 -10.16 5.50
N ILE A 46 0.32 -10.07 4.20
CA ILE A 46 -0.67 -9.58 3.26
C ILE A 46 -1.83 -10.57 3.34
N PRO A 47 -3.08 -10.13 3.53
CA PRO A 47 -4.21 -11.05 3.69
C PRO A 47 -4.16 -12.10 2.59
N SER A 48 -4.19 -13.37 2.94
CA SER A 48 -4.40 -14.43 1.96
C SER A 48 -5.79 -14.22 1.38
N GLY A 49 -5.86 -13.59 0.21
CA GLY A 49 -7.11 -13.12 -0.37
C GLY A 49 -6.94 -12.79 -1.84
N ARG A 50 -7.97 -13.13 -2.60
CA ARG A 50 -8.14 -12.73 -3.99
C ARG A 50 -8.69 -11.30 -4.01
N LEU A 51 -8.11 -10.43 -4.81
CA LEU A 51 -8.54 -9.04 -5.06
C LEU A 51 -8.54 -8.13 -3.83
N ILE A 52 -7.40 -7.93 -3.19
CA ILE A 52 -7.29 -6.92 -2.12
C ILE A 52 -7.37 -5.52 -2.75
N PRO A 53 -8.42 -4.72 -2.44
CA PRO A 53 -8.57 -3.39 -3.01
C PRO A 53 -7.72 -2.38 -2.23
N MET A 54 -6.97 -1.55 -2.94
CA MET A 54 -6.23 -0.41 -2.40
C MET A 54 -6.64 0.85 -3.16
N SER A 55 -6.98 1.93 -2.45
CA SER A 55 -7.31 3.22 -3.07
C SER A 55 -6.48 4.34 -2.47
N LEU A 56 -5.88 5.15 -3.34
CA LEU A 56 -5.12 6.35 -3.01
C LEU A 56 -5.73 7.48 -3.84
N SER A 57 -6.21 8.54 -3.19
CA SER A 57 -6.78 9.67 -3.92
C SER A 57 -6.43 11.00 -3.25
N THR A 58 -6.22 12.01 -4.09
CA THR A 58 -6.08 13.41 -3.65
C THR A 58 -6.83 14.34 -4.61
N SER A 59 -7.41 15.42 -4.08
CA SER A 59 -7.99 16.49 -4.90
C SER A 59 -6.90 17.41 -5.47
N THR A 60 -5.85 17.69 -4.70
CA THR A 60 -4.70 18.51 -5.12
C THR A 60 -3.43 18.01 -4.45
N GLY A 61 -2.39 17.75 -5.24
CA GLY A 61 -1.11 17.22 -4.75
C GLY A 61 -0.67 15.97 -5.51
N SER A 62 0.27 15.23 -4.93
CA SER A 62 0.86 14.06 -5.58
C SER A 62 0.54 12.76 -4.85
N VAL A 63 0.29 11.70 -5.61
CA VAL A 63 0.20 10.32 -5.13
C VAL A 63 1.44 9.59 -5.61
N SER A 64 2.22 9.04 -4.67
CA SER A 64 3.38 8.20 -5.00
C SER A 64 3.17 6.81 -4.42
N LEU A 65 3.32 5.81 -5.26
CA LEU A 65 3.21 4.40 -4.90
C LEU A 65 4.49 3.69 -5.31
N SER A 66 5.12 3.00 -4.37
CA SER A 66 6.22 2.08 -4.64
C SER A 66 5.91 0.70 -4.05
N MET A 67 5.97 -0.35 -4.88
CA MET A 67 5.64 -1.71 -4.49
C MET A 67 6.48 -2.74 -5.25
N ALA A 68 6.82 -3.84 -4.57
CA ALA A 68 7.33 -5.05 -5.21
C ALA A 68 6.27 -6.15 -5.05
N LEU A 69 5.87 -6.76 -6.17
CA LEU A 69 4.95 -7.89 -6.19
C LEU A 69 5.75 -9.20 -6.14
N PRO A 70 5.46 -10.09 -5.20
CA PRO A 70 6.02 -11.44 -5.20
C PRO A 70 5.65 -12.20 -6.47
N SER A 71 6.52 -13.13 -6.89
CA SER A 71 6.24 -14.04 -8.00
C SER A 71 4.94 -14.82 -7.76
N GLY A 72 4.09 -14.94 -8.78
CA GLY A 72 2.82 -15.67 -8.70
C GLY A 72 1.65 -14.87 -8.14
N VAL A 73 1.86 -13.60 -7.78
CA VAL A 73 0.80 -12.64 -7.44
C VAL A 73 0.36 -11.90 -8.69
N ALA A 74 -0.94 -11.92 -8.99
CA ALA A 74 -1.50 -11.05 -10.02
C ALA A 74 -1.84 -9.67 -9.46
N ALA A 75 -1.73 -8.63 -10.28
CA ALA A 75 -2.13 -7.29 -9.88
C ALA A 75 -2.85 -6.55 -11.01
N SER A 76 -3.82 -5.74 -10.63
CA SER A 76 -4.48 -4.76 -11.48
C SER A 76 -4.29 -3.38 -10.86
N LEU A 77 -3.84 -2.43 -11.66
CA LEU A 77 -3.56 -1.06 -11.30
C LEU A 77 -4.42 -0.17 -12.19
N ARG A 78 -5.17 0.73 -11.57
CA ARG A 78 -5.86 1.82 -12.24
C ARG A 78 -5.27 3.11 -11.73
N ALA A 79 -4.90 4.00 -12.62
CA ALA A 79 -4.48 5.33 -12.21
C ALA A 79 -5.04 6.42 -13.10
N SER A 80 -5.31 7.60 -12.54
CA SER A 80 -5.80 8.72 -13.33
C SER A 80 -5.42 10.06 -12.72
N THR A 81 -5.26 11.05 -13.58
CA THR A 81 -5.08 12.45 -13.19
C THR A 81 -6.12 13.30 -13.91
N GLY A 82 -6.78 14.23 -13.22
CA GLY A 82 -7.63 15.22 -13.88
C GLY A 82 -6.78 16.23 -14.64
N THR A 83 -5.91 16.95 -13.92
CA THR A 83 -4.95 17.91 -14.47
C THR A 83 -3.56 17.63 -13.90
N GLY A 84 -2.56 17.37 -14.75
CA GLY A 84 -1.17 17.16 -14.35
C GLY A 84 -0.53 15.97 -15.04
N SER A 85 0.32 15.20 -14.34
CA SER A 85 1.15 14.17 -14.95
C SER A 85 1.00 12.80 -14.27
N LEU A 86 0.94 11.76 -15.09
CA LEU A 86 1.00 10.36 -14.66
C LEU A 86 2.33 9.77 -15.11
N THR A 87 3.19 9.45 -14.14
CA THR A 87 4.48 8.75 -14.34
C THR A 87 4.33 7.30 -13.91
N ARG A 88 4.98 6.39 -14.63
CA ARG A 88 4.92 4.96 -14.33
C ARG A 88 6.20 4.24 -14.68
N ASP A 89 6.59 3.34 -13.79
CA ASP A 89 7.60 2.32 -13.98
C ASP A 89 6.99 0.97 -13.54
N LEU A 90 6.51 0.21 -14.52
CA LEU A 90 5.71 -1.00 -14.33
C LEU A 90 6.27 -2.16 -15.17
N PRO A 91 7.51 -2.60 -14.92
CA PRO A 91 8.10 -3.69 -15.68
C PRO A 91 7.28 -4.98 -15.52
N GLY A 92 7.04 -5.67 -16.62
CA GLY A 92 6.26 -6.92 -16.64
C GLY A 92 4.73 -6.74 -16.62
N PHE A 93 4.24 -5.50 -16.63
CA PHE A 93 2.80 -5.22 -16.74
C PHE A 93 2.36 -5.06 -18.20
N SER A 94 1.17 -5.58 -18.51
CA SER A 94 0.39 -5.18 -19.67
C SER A 94 -0.27 -3.83 -19.39
N ILE A 95 0.06 -2.81 -20.18
CA ILE A 95 -0.41 -1.44 -19.94
C ILE A 95 -1.36 -1.00 -21.05
N SER A 96 -2.49 -0.43 -20.66
CA SER A 96 -3.45 0.28 -21.51
C SER A 96 -3.67 1.68 -20.94
N GLN A 97 -3.63 2.70 -21.78
CA GLN A 97 -3.89 4.08 -21.37
C GLN A 97 -4.90 4.70 -22.31
N ASP A 98 -5.96 5.29 -21.75
CA ASP A 98 -6.93 6.03 -22.54
C ASP A 98 -6.51 7.49 -22.78
N THR A 99 -7.18 8.14 -23.72
CA THR A 99 -6.93 9.55 -24.08
C THR A 99 -7.34 10.54 -23.00
N ARG A 100 -8.02 10.09 -21.93
CA ARG A 100 -8.42 10.91 -20.78
C ARG A 100 -7.41 10.83 -19.63
N GLY A 101 -6.25 10.21 -19.86
CA GLY A 101 -5.20 10.08 -18.85
C GLY A 101 -5.48 8.99 -17.82
N SER A 102 -6.44 8.09 -18.06
CA SER A 102 -6.61 6.89 -17.25
C SER A 102 -5.67 5.79 -17.72
N LEU A 103 -4.81 5.34 -16.82
CA LEU A 103 -4.01 4.14 -16.92
C LEU A 103 -4.79 2.94 -16.38
N LEU A 104 -4.69 1.82 -17.10
CA LEU A 104 -4.94 0.48 -16.62
C LEU A 104 -3.68 -0.35 -16.85
N ALA A 105 -3.14 -0.97 -15.81
CA ALA A 105 -2.00 -1.87 -15.95
C ALA A 105 -2.27 -3.16 -15.18
N ALA A 106 -1.95 -4.31 -15.76
CA ALA A 106 -2.13 -5.59 -15.08
C ALA A 106 -0.93 -6.53 -15.30
N THR A 107 -0.64 -7.35 -14.30
CA THR A 107 0.27 -8.50 -14.42
C THR A 107 -0.45 -9.76 -13.93
N GLY A 108 -0.25 -10.86 -14.66
CA GLY A 108 -1.08 -12.06 -14.52
C GLY A 108 -2.57 -11.78 -14.79
N ASP A 109 -3.41 -12.76 -14.44
CA ASP A 109 -4.86 -12.61 -14.45
C ASP A 109 -5.38 -12.59 -12.99
N PRO A 110 -5.79 -11.42 -12.47
CA PRO A 110 -6.37 -11.29 -11.13
C PRO A 110 -7.62 -12.15 -10.92
N GLY A 111 -8.29 -12.54 -12.01
CA GLY A 111 -9.46 -13.40 -12.03
C GLY A 111 -9.14 -14.87 -11.77
N SER A 112 -7.94 -15.36 -12.10
CA SER A 112 -7.56 -16.76 -11.92
C SER A 112 -6.44 -16.98 -10.91
N ALA A 113 -5.71 -15.93 -10.51
CA ALA A 113 -4.64 -16.05 -9.53
C ALA A 113 -5.14 -16.38 -8.11
N SER A 114 -4.41 -17.24 -7.40
CA SER A 114 -4.67 -17.58 -6.00
C SER A 114 -4.48 -16.38 -5.05
N GLN A 115 -3.66 -15.41 -5.46
CA GLN A 115 -3.43 -14.15 -4.77
C GLN A 115 -3.49 -13.02 -5.78
N SER A 116 -4.29 -11.98 -5.49
CA SER A 116 -4.36 -10.82 -6.37
C SER A 116 -4.66 -9.51 -5.66
N PHE A 117 -4.18 -8.42 -6.26
CA PHE A 117 -4.37 -7.06 -5.78
C PHE A 117 -5.06 -6.21 -6.84
N THR A 118 -5.93 -5.32 -6.39
CA THR A 118 -6.49 -4.27 -7.24
C THR A 118 -6.18 -2.94 -6.60
N MET A 119 -5.56 -2.04 -7.34
CA MET A 119 -5.15 -0.74 -6.84
C MET A 119 -5.69 0.36 -7.71
N THR A 120 -6.17 1.44 -7.08
CA THR A 120 -6.63 2.64 -7.75
C THR A 120 -5.90 3.86 -7.18
N ALA A 121 -5.21 4.61 -8.02
CA ALA A 121 -4.50 5.83 -7.64
C ALA A 121 -5.04 7.02 -8.44
N SER A 122 -5.51 8.08 -7.80
CA SER A 122 -6.03 9.25 -8.52
C SER A 122 -5.62 10.59 -7.94
N ALA A 123 -5.36 11.56 -8.82
CA ALA A 123 -5.16 12.95 -8.45
C ALA A 123 -6.09 13.87 -9.24
N GLY A 124 -6.82 14.75 -8.56
CA GLY A 124 -7.65 15.78 -9.22
C GLY A 124 -6.77 16.77 -9.98
N THR A 125 -5.88 17.45 -9.26
CA THR A 125 -4.82 18.32 -9.82
C THR A 125 -3.47 17.95 -9.20
N GLY A 126 -2.49 17.58 -10.01
CA GLY A 126 -1.15 17.20 -9.55
C GLY A 126 -0.64 15.94 -10.21
N SER A 127 0.15 15.12 -9.51
CA SER A 127 0.87 14.00 -10.13
C SER A 127 0.52 12.65 -9.53
N VAL A 128 0.54 11.61 -10.36
CA VAL A 128 0.51 10.22 -9.90
C VAL A 128 1.80 9.55 -10.37
N ASP A 129 2.57 9.01 -9.43
CA ASP A 129 3.80 8.27 -9.69
C ASP A 129 3.65 6.83 -9.20
N LEU A 130 3.86 5.87 -10.10
CA LEU A 130 3.67 4.45 -9.85
C LEU A 130 4.94 3.70 -10.17
N VAL A 131 5.57 3.11 -9.16
CA VAL A 131 6.71 2.22 -9.31
C VAL A 131 6.32 0.86 -8.77
N VAL A 132 6.02 -0.08 -9.66
CA VAL A 132 5.63 -1.45 -9.27
C VAL A 132 6.42 -2.47 -10.07
N ALA A 133 7.30 -3.19 -9.38
CA ALA A 133 8.06 -4.29 -9.99
C ALA A 133 7.37 -5.63 -9.73
N SER A 134 7.20 -6.45 -10.78
CA SER A 134 6.86 -7.87 -10.63
C SER A 134 8.14 -8.71 -10.57
N GLY A 135 8.29 -9.50 -9.50
CA GLY A 135 9.38 -10.47 -9.34
C GLY A 135 9.12 -11.82 -9.98
#